data_AF-A0A7Y9JCI0-F1
#
_entry.id   AF-A0A7Y9JCI0-F1
#
_cell.length_a   1.000
_cell.length_b   1.000
_cell.length_c   1.000
_cell.angle_alpha   90.00
_cell.angle_beta   90.00
_cell.angle_gamma   90.00
#
_symmetry.space_group_name_H-M   'P 1'
#
loop_
_entity.id
_entity.type
_entity.pdbx_description
1 polymer ?
#
loop_
_entity_poly.entity_id
_entity_poly.type
_entity_poly.pdbx_seq_one_letter_code
_entity_poly.pdbx_strand_id
1 'polypeptide(L)'
;MAVDATQLRAELNNVPAATVSDTVLSNCVSVANELLKQYAGATYLTDLPTVIAEKAWLAVAVELFNQRRAPNGVLTQQFSTPDGGASVPVRIGADPLRPAYGLLSRWITDMGFA
;
A
#
# COMPACT_ATOMS: atom_id res chain seq x y z
N MET A 1 15.78 2.97 3.88
CA MET A 1 16.15 1.55 3.77
C MET A 1 14.98 0.86 3.06
N ALA A 2 15.19 -0.10 2.16
CA ALA A 2 14.06 -0.66 1.40
C ALA A 2 13.12 -1.44 2.35
N VAL A 3 11.81 -1.15 2.29
CA VAL A 3 10.78 -1.90 3.03
C VAL A 3 10.81 -3.36 2.57
N ASP A 4 10.79 -4.30 3.51
CA ASP A 4 10.87 -5.75 3.21
C ASP A 4 9.50 -6.43 3.38
N ALA A 5 9.31 -7.59 2.74
CA ALA A 5 8.06 -8.37 2.77
C ALA A 5 7.60 -8.74 4.19
N THR A 6 8.55 -8.86 5.13
CA THR A 6 8.28 -9.09 6.55
C THR A 6 7.55 -7.92 7.21
N GLN A 7 7.90 -6.67 6.87
CA GLN A 7 7.23 -5.49 7.40
C GLN A 7 5.82 -5.34 6.81
N LEU A 8 5.66 -5.63 5.52
CA LEU A 8 4.34 -5.66 4.88
C LEU A 8 3.43 -6.72 5.53
N ARG A 9 3.97 -7.89 5.89
CA ARG A 9 3.20 -8.94 6.57
C ARG A 9 2.72 -8.51 7.96
N ALA A 10 3.52 -7.74 8.70
CA ALA A 10 3.13 -7.21 10.01
C ALA A 10 1.99 -6.18 9.90
N GLU A 11 1.99 -5.35 8.85
CA GLU A 11 0.91 -4.38 8.59
C GLU A 11 -0.41 -5.05 8.17
N LEU A 12 -0.33 -6.22 7.52
CA LEU A 12 -1.48 -6.99 7.05
C LEU A 12 -2.17 -7.82 8.16
N ASN A 13 -2.28 -7.30 9.38
CA ASN A 13 -2.79 -7.90 10.65
C ASN A 13 -4.00 -8.87 10.58
N ASN A 14 -4.72 -8.94 9.46
CA ASN A 14 -5.90 -9.77 9.23
C ASN A 14 -5.73 -10.89 8.19
N VAL A 15 -4.50 -11.16 7.74
CA VAL A 15 -4.24 -12.25 6.77
C VAL A 15 -3.50 -13.39 7.45
N PRO A 16 -4.09 -14.60 7.54
CA PRO A 16 -3.38 -15.75 8.09
C PRO A 16 -2.09 -16.00 7.29
N ALA A 17 -0.95 -16.08 7.99
CA ALA A 17 0.38 -16.19 7.40
C ALA A 17 0.55 -17.38 6.44
N ALA A 18 -0.32 -18.39 6.55
CA ALA A 18 -0.32 -19.58 5.70
C ALA A 18 -0.93 -19.37 4.30
N THR A 19 -1.59 -18.24 4.00
CA THR A 19 -2.37 -18.06 2.77
C THR A 19 -1.69 -17.16 1.73
N VAL A 20 -0.57 -16.52 2.05
CA VAL A 20 0.11 -15.57 1.15
C VAL A 20 1.59 -15.87 1.06
N SER A 21 2.06 -16.17 -0.15
CA SER A 21 3.48 -16.41 -0.41
C SER A 21 4.31 -15.14 -0.29
N ASP A 22 5.54 -15.28 0.21
CA ASP A 22 6.53 -14.18 0.29
C ASP A 22 6.79 -13.54 -1.07
N THR A 23 6.73 -14.34 -2.15
CA THR A 23 6.86 -13.86 -3.52
C THR A 23 5.78 -12.85 -3.89
N VAL A 24 4.52 -13.05 -3.45
CA VAL A 24 3.43 -12.11 -3.73
C VAL A 24 3.67 -10.80 -3.00
N LEU A 25 4.10 -10.85 -1.74
CA LEU A 25 4.40 -9.67 -0.94
C LEU A 25 5.59 -8.89 -1.52
N SER A 26 6.69 -9.58 -1.85
CA SER A 26 7.88 -8.99 -2.48
C SER A 26 7.54 -8.32 -3.82
N ASN A 27 6.67 -8.95 -4.63
CA ASN A 27 6.19 -8.35 -5.87
C ASN A 27 5.36 -7.07 -5.62
N CYS A 28 4.50 -7.04 -4.59
CA CYS A 28 3.71 -5.83 -4.28
C CYS A 28 4.62 -4.68 -3.82
N VAL A 29 5.63 -4.99 -3.00
CA VAL A 29 6.65 -4.01 -2.58
C VAL A 29 7.44 -3.47 -3.78
N SER A 30 7.86 -4.35 -4.69
CA SER A 30 8.62 -3.96 -5.88
C SER A 30 7.81 -3.03 -6.80
N VAL A 31 6.54 -3.38 -7.05
CA VAL A 31 5.63 -2.56 -7.85
C VAL A 31 5.34 -1.23 -7.16
N ALA A 32 5.12 -1.23 -5.84
CA ALA A 32 4.91 -0.01 -5.06
C ALA A 32 6.12 0.94 -5.18
N ASN A 33 7.34 0.41 -5.15
CA ASN A 33 8.55 1.20 -5.31
C ASN A 33 8.64 1.85 -6.69
N GLU A 34 8.37 1.12 -7.77
CA GLU A 34 8.39 1.68 -9.13
C GLU A 34 7.31 2.74 -9.34
N LEU A 35 6.08 2.52 -8.84
CA LEU A 35 5.01 3.52 -8.92
C LEU A 35 5.35 4.80 -8.15
N LEU A 36 5.95 4.65 -6.97
CA LEU A 36 6.35 5.79 -6.15
C LEU A 36 7.55 6.53 -6.71
N LYS A 37 8.53 5.84 -7.31
CA LYS A 37 9.60 6.48 -8.09
C LYS A 37 9.05 7.29 -9.24
N GLN A 38 8.10 6.73 -9.99
CA GLN A 38 7.48 7.43 -11.12
C GLN A 38 6.70 8.67 -10.64
N TYR A 39 5.99 8.56 -9.52
CA TYR A 39 5.20 9.66 -8.98
C TYR A 39 6.06 10.76 -8.32
N ALA A 40 7.06 10.40 -7.52
CA ALA A 40 7.89 11.37 -6.80
C ALA A 40 9.10 11.86 -7.61
N GLY A 41 9.41 11.24 -8.75
CA GLY A 41 10.49 11.66 -9.65
C GLY A 41 11.84 11.74 -8.95
N ALA A 42 12.64 12.77 -9.27
CA ALA A 42 13.96 12.98 -8.68
C ALA A 42 13.91 13.21 -7.15
N THR A 43 12.83 13.83 -6.66
CA THR A 43 12.60 14.18 -5.24
C THR A 43 12.48 12.96 -4.33
N TYR A 44 12.19 11.80 -4.92
CA TYR A 44 11.97 10.54 -4.20
C TYR A 44 13.17 10.07 -3.36
N LEU A 45 14.39 10.33 -3.82
CA LEU A 45 15.62 9.85 -3.18
C LEU A 45 16.39 10.93 -2.44
N THR A 46 16.22 12.20 -2.81
CA THR A 46 17.03 13.31 -2.29
C THR A 46 16.35 14.11 -1.18
N ASP A 47 15.05 14.39 -1.31
CA ASP A 47 14.37 15.37 -0.45
C ASP A 47 13.30 14.75 0.45
N LEU A 48 12.92 13.50 0.20
CA LEU A 48 11.89 12.82 0.96
C LEU A 48 12.49 12.19 2.24
N PRO A 49 12.00 12.53 3.45
CA PRO A 49 12.45 11.89 4.66
C PRO A 49 12.19 10.38 4.61
N THR A 50 13.18 9.58 4.99
CA THR A 50 13.14 8.11 4.91
C THR A 50 11.90 7.52 5.60
N VAL A 51 11.51 8.05 6.75
CA VAL A 51 10.34 7.56 7.51
C VAL A 51 9.02 7.81 6.76
N ILE A 52 8.92 8.91 6.02
CA ILE A 52 7.74 9.23 5.20
C ILE A 52 7.71 8.35 3.95
N ALA A 53 8.87 8.14 3.32
CA ALA A 53 9.02 7.24 2.18
C ALA A 53 8.62 5.80 2.53
N GLU A 54 9.10 5.28 3.66
CA GLU A 54 8.78 3.95 4.16
C GLU A 54 7.28 3.79 4.47
N LYS A 55 6.65 4.82 5.05
CA LYS A 55 5.20 4.81 5.29
C LYS A 55 4.39 4.85 3.99
N ALA A 56 4.80 5.65 3.01
CA ALA A 56 4.16 5.69 1.70
C ALA A 56 4.31 4.35 0.96
N TRP A 57 5.49 3.72 1.04
CA TRP A 57 5.73 2.38 0.49
C TRP A 57 4.79 1.34 1.05
N LEU A 58 4.72 1.25 2.37
CA LEU A 58 3.86 0.29 3.05
C LEU A 58 2.40 0.49 2.67
N ALA A 59 1.93 1.73 2.66
CA ALA A 59 0.53 2.03 2.33
C ALA A 59 0.16 1.63 0.90
N VAL A 60 1.02 1.91 -0.09
CA VAL A 60 0.80 1.51 -1.50
C VAL A 60 0.89 0.00 -1.66
N ALA A 61 1.84 -0.66 -1.00
CA ALA A 61 1.99 -2.10 -1.06
C ALA A 61 0.79 -2.85 -0.45
N VAL A 62 0.21 -2.32 0.64
CA VAL A 62 -1.03 -2.83 1.24
C VAL A 62 -2.22 -2.65 0.28
N GLU A 63 -2.34 -1.50 -0.38
CA GLU A 63 -3.42 -1.25 -1.35
C GLU A 63 -3.32 -2.20 -2.54
N LEU A 64 -2.13 -2.40 -3.11
CA LEU A 64 -1.89 -3.36 -4.20
C LEU A 64 -2.24 -4.79 -3.81
N PHE A 65 -1.88 -5.18 -2.59
CA PHE A 65 -2.25 -6.50 -2.06
C PHE A 65 -3.77 -6.64 -1.92
N ASN A 66 -4.44 -5.60 -1.42
CA ASN A 66 -5.88 -5.59 -1.26
C ASN A 66 -6.62 -5.61 -2.62
N GLN A 67 -6.17 -4.83 -3.61
CA GLN A 67 -6.70 -4.86 -4.98
C GLN A 67 -6.63 -6.27 -5.58
N ARG A 68 -5.52 -6.99 -5.38
CA ARG A 68 -5.37 -8.37 -5.85
C ARG A 68 -6.37 -9.34 -5.21
N ARG A 69 -6.82 -9.07 -4.00
CA ARG A 69 -7.79 -9.90 -3.26
C ARG A 69 -9.24 -9.46 -3.45
N ALA A 70 -9.49 -8.37 -4.17
CA ALA A 70 -10.80 -7.81 -4.41
C ALA A 70 -11.23 -8.03 -5.88
N PRO A 71 -11.76 -9.22 -6.24
CA PRO A 71 -12.37 -9.41 -7.55
C PRO A 71 -13.52 -8.39 -7.71
N ASN A 72 -13.54 -7.66 -8.83
CA ASN A 72 -14.44 -6.54 -9.11
C ASN A 72 -14.31 -5.32 -8.16
N GLY A 73 -13.18 -5.19 -7.44
CA GLY A 73 -12.90 -4.02 -6.60
C GLY A 73 -13.69 -3.97 -5.29
N VAL A 74 -14.28 -5.09 -4.86
CA VAL A 74 -14.95 -5.22 -3.56
C VAL A 74 -14.18 -6.22 -2.71
N LEU A 75 -13.66 -5.75 -1.58
CA LEU A 75 -13.02 -6.60 -0.58
C LEU A 75 -14.00 -6.84 0.56
N THR A 76 -14.36 -8.10 0.77
CA THR A 76 -15.23 -8.50 1.87
C THR A 76 -14.41 -8.60 3.14
N GLN A 77 -14.47 -7.57 3.99
CA GLN A 77 -13.84 -7.63 5.31
C GLN A 77 -14.77 -8.38 6.26
N GLN A 78 -14.28 -9.47 6.85
CA GLN A 78 -14.97 -10.18 7.92
C GLN A 78 -14.50 -9.64 9.26
N PHE A 79 -15.42 -9.06 10.02
CA PHE A 79 -15.19 -8.70 11.41
C PHE A 79 -15.77 -9.81 12.29
N SER A 80 -14.94 -10.36 13.17
CA SER A 80 -15.41 -11.30 14.19
C SER A 80 -16.16 -10.54 15.27
N THR A 81 -17.46 -10.33 15.09
CA THR A 81 -18.35 -9.82 16.12
C THR A 81 -18.84 -10.97 17.02
N PRO A 82 -19.04 -10.72 18.33
CA PRO A 82 -19.51 -11.74 19.28
C PRO A 82 -20.87 -12.39 18.91
N ASP A 83 -21.68 -11.72 18.09
CA ASP A 83 -23.06 -12.11 17.75
C ASP A 83 -23.20 -12.78 16.37
N GLY A 84 -22.08 -13.24 15.79
CA GLY A 84 -22.01 -13.75 14.41
C GLY A 84 -21.30 -12.75 13.50
N GLY A 85 -20.37 -13.26 12.68
CA GLY A 85 -19.43 -12.43 11.92
C GLY A 85 -20.13 -11.47 10.95
N ALA A 86 -19.97 -10.17 11.19
CA ALA A 86 -20.42 -9.14 10.27
C ALA A 86 -19.41 -9.02 9.12
N SER A 87 -19.88 -9.24 7.88
CA SER A 87 -19.11 -8.94 6.68
C SER A 87 -19.49 -7.56 6.16
N VAL A 88 -18.52 -6.65 6.07
CA VAL A 88 -18.72 -5.34 5.46
C VAL A 88 -18.00 -5.31 4.12
N PRO A 89 -18.71 -5.09 3.00
CA PRO A 89 -18.08 -4.92 1.71
C PRO A 89 -17.38 -3.56 1.67
N VAL A 90 -16.07 -3.55 1.48
CA VAL A 90 -15.28 -2.33 1.30
C VAL A 90 -14.91 -2.21 -0.17
N ARG A 91 -15.23 -1.06 -0.77
CA ARG A 91 -14.80 -0.75 -2.15
C ARG A 91 -13.35 -0.31 -2.14
N ILE A 92 -12.57 -0.91 -3.01
CA ILE A 92 -11.16 -0.60 -3.18
C ILE A 92 -10.98 0.46 -4.26
N GLY A 93 -10.01 1.34 -4.04
CA GLY A 93 -9.67 2.36 -5.02
C GLY A 93 -9.10 1.71 -6.28
N ALA A 94 -9.50 2.22 -7.45
CA ALA A 94 -8.88 1.81 -8.72
C ALA A 94 -7.42 2.26 -8.81
N ASP A 95 -7.05 3.30 -8.08
CA ASP A 95 -5.70 3.87 -8.05
C ASP A 95 -4.91 3.39 -6.83
N PRO A 96 -3.80 2.64 -7.02
CA PRO A 96 -2.96 2.14 -5.93
C PRO A 96 -2.15 3.24 -5.21
N LEU A 97 -1.95 4.42 -5.80
CA LEU A 97 -1.19 5.52 -5.21
C LEU A 97 -2.04 6.44 -4.31
N ARG A 98 -3.35 6.23 -4.28
CA ARG A 98 -4.29 7.02 -3.48
C ARG A 98 -3.86 7.25 -2.01
N PRO A 99 -3.39 6.24 -1.25
CA PRO A 99 -2.97 6.47 0.14
C PRO A 99 -1.65 7.26 0.25
N ALA A 100 -0.82 7.28 -0.80
CA ALA A 100 0.45 8.01 -0.81
C ALA A 100 0.29 9.50 -1.16
N TYR A 101 -0.74 9.89 -1.90
CA TYR A 101 -0.93 11.29 -2.30
C TYR A 101 -0.97 12.27 -1.13
N GLY A 102 -1.76 11.97 -0.09
CA GLY A 102 -1.84 12.82 1.09
C GLY A 102 -0.49 12.96 1.80
N LEU A 103 0.25 11.85 1.92
CA LEU A 103 1.55 11.81 2.61
C LEU A 103 2.64 12.57 1.85
N LEU A 104 2.64 12.45 0.52
CA LEU A 104 3.71 12.97 -0.33
C LEU A 104 3.42 14.37 -0.89
N SER A 105 2.16 14.83 -0.83
CA SER A 105 1.73 16.14 -1.34
C SER A 105 2.58 17.32 -0.84
N ARG A 106 3.03 17.27 0.42
CA ARG A 106 3.84 18.32 1.03
C ARG A 106 5.31 18.30 0.61
N TRP A 107 5.77 17.20 0.03
CA TRP A 107 7.17 16.94 -0.27
C TRP A 107 7.45 17.02 -1.78
N ILE A 108 6.50 16.64 -2.63
CA ILE A 108 6.65 16.66 -4.11
C ILE A 108 6.30 18.05 -4.68
N THR A 109 6.78 19.12 -4.04
CA THR A 109 6.37 20.49 -4.37
C THR A 109 6.95 21.00 -5.70
N ASP A 110 7.70 20.19 -6.45
CA ASP A 110 8.33 20.57 -7.72
C ASP A 110 7.91 19.66 -8.89
N MET A 111 6.61 19.40 -9.04
CA MET A 111 6.08 19.19 -10.38
C MET A 111 5.71 20.56 -10.92
N GLY A 112 6.66 21.21 -11.59
CA GLY A 112 6.49 22.55 -12.14
C GLY A 112 5.16 22.73 -12.86
N PHE A 113 4.21 23.36 -12.19
CA PHE A 113 3.15 24.12 -12.85
C PHE A 113 3.74 25.49 -13.14
N ALA A 114 4.50 25.56 -14.24
CA ALA A 114 4.83 26.79 -14.95
C ALA A 114 3.93 26.91 -16.19
#